data_AF-D9VTA8-F1
#
_entry.id   AF-D9VTA8-F1
#
_cell.length_a   1.000
_cell.length_b   1.000
_cell.length_c   1.000
_cell.angle_alpha   90.00
_cell.angle_beta   90.00
_cell.angle_gamma   90.00
#
_symmetry.space_group_name_H-M   'P 1'
#
loop_
_entity.id
_entity.type
_entity.pdbx_description
1 polymer ?
#
loop_
_entity_poly.entity_id
_entity_poly.type
_entity_poly.pdbx_seq_one_letter_code
_entity_poly.pdbx_strand_id
1 'polypeptide(L)'
;MVLVDSSVEEAPRTLLPAALRTGAARTLGRAVTAAGLPAALGPALRGAAVRASRAGRAGDPAARDLVRRCYRTGRVWRGALLENSRYPDTAAELLALRAEHPLKAPATVLAGHDGPPGGPAPRWLGRQAALADALGARFEVAAPAGHLVMLDRPHQVARAVLRAA
;
A
#
# COMPACT_ATOMS: atom_id res chain seq x y z
N MET A 1 -16.67 -5.66 -5.70
CA MET A 1 -15.23 -5.24 -5.64
C MET A 1 -14.72 -5.28 -4.20
N VAL A 2 -13.42 -5.51 -3.98
CA VAL A 2 -12.81 -5.46 -2.62
C VAL A 2 -11.59 -4.55 -2.62
N LEU A 3 -11.55 -3.62 -1.67
CA LEU A 3 -10.44 -2.71 -1.39
C LEU A 3 -9.74 -3.20 -0.13
N VAL A 4 -8.56 -3.80 -0.28
CA VAL A 4 -7.81 -4.36 0.83
C VAL A 4 -6.78 -3.34 1.30
N ASP A 5 -6.94 -2.89 2.54
CA ASP A 5 -6.05 -1.99 3.27
C ASP A 5 -5.49 -0.84 2.41
N SER A 6 -6.41 -0.17 1.72
CA SER A 6 -6.09 0.69 0.58
C SER A 6 -5.40 1.97 1.03
N SER A 7 -4.43 2.46 0.26
CA SER A 7 -3.92 3.81 0.47
C SER A 7 -5.05 4.83 0.29
N VAL A 8 -5.24 5.68 1.28
CA VAL A 8 -6.21 6.78 1.27
C VAL A 8 -5.42 8.07 1.42
N GLU A 9 -5.80 9.09 0.67
CA GLU A 9 -5.30 10.46 0.86
C GLU A 9 -6.51 11.39 0.75
N GLU A 10 -6.89 12.02 1.85
CA GLU A 10 -8.10 12.85 1.93
C GLU A 10 -7.86 14.28 1.43
N ALA A 11 -6.61 14.74 1.51
CA ALA A 11 -6.21 16.08 1.12
C ALA A 11 -4.82 16.06 0.44
N PRO A 12 -4.71 15.44 -0.75
CA PRO A 12 -3.44 15.34 -1.46
C PRO A 12 -2.90 16.73 -1.80
N ARG A 13 -1.62 16.96 -1.51
CA ARG A 13 -0.93 18.22 -1.77
C ARG A 13 0.16 18.05 -2.82
N THR A 14 0.04 18.77 -3.92
CA THR A 14 1.00 18.78 -5.04
C THR A 14 1.88 20.03 -4.96
N LEU A 15 2.74 20.10 -3.93
CA LEU A 15 3.55 21.29 -3.64
C LEU A 15 4.59 21.62 -4.72
N LEU A 16 5.05 20.61 -5.45
CA LEU A 16 6.06 20.74 -6.50
C LEU A 16 5.51 20.22 -7.83
N PRO A 17 5.84 20.89 -8.95
CA PRO A 17 5.51 20.41 -10.29
C PRO A 17 5.89 18.94 -10.50
N ALA A 18 4.97 18.16 -11.08
CA ALA A 18 5.17 16.72 -11.30
C ALA A 18 6.43 16.43 -12.13
N ALA A 19 6.77 17.30 -13.09
CA ALA A 19 7.99 17.20 -13.90
C ALA A 19 9.26 17.26 -13.04
N LEU A 20 9.32 18.17 -12.06
CA LEU A 20 10.46 18.31 -11.15
C LEU A 20 10.61 17.07 -10.26
N ARG A 21 9.50 16.63 -9.62
CA ARG A 21 9.51 15.43 -8.77
C ARG A 21 9.90 14.18 -9.55
N THR A 22 9.36 14.01 -10.77
CA THR A 22 9.69 12.89 -11.65
C THR A 22 11.16 12.94 -12.09
N GLY A 23 11.66 14.12 -12.48
CA GLY A 23 13.05 14.33 -12.86
C GLY A 23 14.00 13.96 -11.72
N ALA A 24 13.74 14.48 -10.52
CA ALA A 24 14.50 14.16 -9.32
C ALA A 24 14.48 12.66 -9.00
N ALA A 25 13.30 12.02 -9.05
CA ALA A 25 13.15 10.58 -8.82
C ALA A 25 13.96 9.73 -9.82
N ARG A 26 13.97 10.11 -11.11
CA ARG A 26 14.78 9.44 -12.14
C ARG A 26 16.28 9.58 -11.86
N THR A 27 16.73 10.79 -11.56
CA THR A 27 18.14 11.07 -11.28
C THR A 27 18.61 10.34 -10.03
N LEU A 28 17.86 10.45 -8.93
CA LEU A 28 18.15 9.76 -7.68
C LEU A 28 18.14 8.23 -7.88
N GLY A 29 17.13 7.71 -8.57
CA GLY A 29 17.03 6.27 -8.87
C GLY A 29 18.21 5.74 -9.68
N ARG A 30 18.76 6.54 -10.60
CA ARG A 30 20.01 6.20 -11.32
C ARG A 30 21.21 6.25 -10.39
N ALA A 31 21.36 7.32 -9.60
CA ALA A 31 22.48 7.51 -8.68
C ALA A 31 22.57 6.39 -7.63
N VAL A 32 21.48 6.07 -6.92
CA VAL A 32 21.47 4.99 -5.92
C VAL A 32 21.76 3.63 -6.53
N THR A 33 21.31 3.40 -7.78
CA THR A 33 21.60 2.16 -8.50
C THR A 33 23.08 2.09 -8.88
N ALA A 34 23.66 3.18 -9.39
CA ALA A 34 25.06 3.26 -9.76
C ALA A 34 25.99 3.07 -8.55
N ALA A 35 25.58 3.57 -7.38
CA ALA A 35 26.27 3.35 -6.10
C ALA A 35 26.12 1.91 -5.55
N GLY A 36 25.41 1.01 -6.23
CA GLY A 36 25.26 -0.38 -5.80
C GLY A 36 24.34 -0.60 -4.59
N LEU A 37 23.64 0.45 -4.12
CA LEU A 37 22.77 0.37 -2.94
C LEU A 37 21.69 -0.72 -3.01
N PRO A 38 21.02 -0.96 -4.16
CA PRO A 38 20.05 -2.05 -4.26
C PRO A 38 20.68 -3.41 -3.96
N ALA A 39 21.91 -3.67 -4.44
CA ALA A 39 22.59 -4.94 -4.22
C ALA A 39 23.02 -5.11 -2.75
N ALA A 40 23.46 -4.03 -2.11
CA ALA A 40 23.92 -4.03 -0.73
C ALA A 40 22.76 -4.11 0.29
N LEU A 41 21.66 -3.38 0.05
CA LEU A 41 20.63 -3.15 1.06
C LEU A 41 19.26 -3.72 0.68
N GLY A 42 18.96 -3.88 -0.60
CA GLY A 42 17.62 -4.17 -1.10
C GLY A 42 16.95 -5.40 -0.44
N PRO A 43 17.60 -6.58 -0.41
CA PRO A 43 17.01 -7.78 0.20
C PRO A 43 16.74 -7.62 1.71
N ALA A 44 17.65 -6.96 2.44
CA ALA A 44 17.49 -6.73 3.88
C ALA A 44 16.36 -5.73 4.15
N LEU A 45 16.30 -4.63 3.40
CA LEU A 45 15.22 -3.65 3.50
C LEU A 45 13.86 -4.27 3.15
N ARG A 46 13.78 -5.15 2.16
CA ARG A 46 12.55 -5.90 1.86
C ARG A 46 12.10 -6.76 3.04
N GLY A 47 13.02 -7.53 3.63
CA GLY A 47 12.69 -8.37 4.78
C GLY A 47 12.24 -7.53 5.99
N ALA A 48 12.89 -6.40 6.24
CA ALA A 48 12.51 -5.47 7.30
C ALA A 48 11.13 -4.83 7.06
N ALA A 49 10.86 -4.38 5.83
CA ALA A 49 9.58 -3.77 5.46
C ALA A 49 8.42 -4.76 5.62
N VAL A 50 8.57 -6.01 5.15
CA VAL A 50 7.52 -7.02 5.35
C VAL A 50 7.35 -7.35 6.81
N ARG A 51 8.44 -7.54 7.56
CA ARG A 51 8.35 -7.76 9.00
C ARG A 51 7.62 -6.64 9.73
N ALA A 52 7.86 -5.38 9.35
CA ALA A 52 7.14 -4.25 9.93
C ALA A 52 5.67 -4.17 9.52
N SER A 53 5.32 -4.76 8.38
CA SER A 53 3.98 -4.70 7.78
C SER A 53 3.11 -5.92 8.06
N ARG A 54 3.62 -6.91 8.80
CA ARG A 54 2.89 -8.14 9.15
C ARG A 54 2.50 -8.17 10.61
N ALA A 55 1.39 -8.85 10.89
CA ALA A 55 0.93 -9.13 12.24
C ALA A 55 2.01 -9.82 13.08
N GLY A 56 2.17 -9.37 14.32
CA GLY A 56 3.15 -9.92 15.26
C GLY A 56 4.60 -9.85 14.75
N ARG A 57 4.89 -8.99 13.76
CA ARG A 57 6.20 -8.91 13.10
C ARG A 57 6.66 -10.22 12.47
N ALA A 58 5.74 -10.95 11.84
CA ALA A 58 6.07 -12.19 11.14
C ALA A 58 7.07 -11.95 9.99
N GLY A 59 7.91 -12.97 9.72
CA GLY A 59 8.93 -12.91 8.69
C GLY A 59 8.38 -12.85 7.26
N ASP A 60 9.26 -12.51 6.33
CA ASP A 60 8.98 -12.55 4.90
C ASP A 60 8.85 -14.01 4.42
N PRO A 61 7.68 -14.45 3.91
CA PRO A 61 7.50 -15.83 3.47
C PRO A 61 8.14 -16.11 2.10
N ALA A 62 8.58 -15.06 1.38
CA ALA A 62 9.17 -15.23 0.06
C ALA A 62 10.53 -15.95 0.13
N ALA A 63 10.79 -16.81 -0.85
CA ALA A 63 12.07 -17.52 -0.96
C ALA A 63 13.24 -16.53 -1.08
N ARG A 64 14.32 -16.76 -0.33
CA ARG A 64 15.44 -15.80 -0.22
C ARG A 64 16.11 -15.52 -1.55
N ASP A 65 16.20 -16.52 -2.42
CA ASP A 65 16.77 -16.40 -3.76
C ASP A 65 15.92 -15.48 -4.66
N LEU A 66 14.59 -15.60 -4.57
CA LEU A 66 13.64 -14.73 -5.27
C LEU A 66 13.76 -13.28 -4.76
N VAL A 67 13.74 -13.08 -3.44
CA VAL A 67 13.95 -11.76 -2.83
C VAL A 67 15.27 -11.17 -3.30
N ARG A 68 16.35 -11.95 -3.24
CA ARG A 68 17.67 -11.49 -3.70
C ARG A 68 17.62 -11.13 -5.18
N ARG A 69 17.02 -11.95 -6.07
CA ARG A 69 16.94 -11.67 -7.52
C ARG A 69 16.19 -10.37 -7.82
N CYS A 70 15.07 -10.12 -7.16
CA CYS A 70 14.25 -8.94 -7.41
C CYS A 70 14.86 -7.67 -6.81
N TYR A 71 15.24 -7.72 -5.53
CA TYR A 71 15.57 -6.54 -4.75
C TYR A 71 17.05 -6.14 -4.83
N ARG A 72 17.95 -6.99 -5.35
CA ARG A 72 19.34 -6.60 -5.62
C ARG A 72 19.50 -5.63 -6.80
N THR A 73 18.46 -5.46 -7.61
CA THR A 73 18.51 -4.66 -8.83
C THR A 73 17.93 -3.27 -8.61
N GLY A 74 18.39 -2.29 -9.40
CA GLY A 74 17.84 -0.93 -9.34
C GLY A 74 16.37 -0.81 -9.75
N ARG A 75 15.74 -1.86 -10.29
CA ARG A 75 14.36 -1.82 -10.79
C ARG A 75 13.36 -1.43 -9.71
N VAL A 76 13.43 -2.08 -8.54
CA VAL A 76 12.50 -1.82 -7.44
C VAL A 76 12.62 -0.38 -6.94
N TRP A 77 13.85 0.10 -6.76
CA TRP A 77 14.10 1.44 -6.22
C TRP A 77 13.68 2.53 -7.20
N ARG A 78 14.01 2.36 -8.49
CA ARG A 78 13.57 3.29 -9.54
C ARG A 78 12.05 3.31 -9.67
N GLY A 79 11.41 2.14 -9.64
CA GLY A 79 9.95 2.01 -9.66
C GLY A 79 9.31 2.72 -8.47
N ALA A 80 9.74 2.39 -7.25
CA ALA A 80 9.21 2.98 -6.02
C ALA A 80 9.41 4.51 -5.99
N LEU A 81 10.57 5.03 -6.38
CA LEU A 81 10.81 6.47 -6.44
C LEU A 81 9.89 7.16 -7.46
N LEU A 82 9.69 6.55 -8.62
CA LEU A 82 8.81 7.10 -9.65
C LEU A 82 7.34 7.08 -9.20
N GLU A 83 6.89 5.97 -8.63
CA GLU A 83 5.54 5.82 -8.09
C GLU A 83 5.26 6.87 -7.01
N ASN A 84 6.14 6.99 -6.01
CA ASN A 84 5.99 7.98 -4.94
C ASN A 84 6.08 9.42 -5.46
N SER A 85 6.86 9.68 -6.53
CA SER A 85 6.94 11.00 -7.14
C SER A 85 5.64 11.44 -7.81
N ARG A 86 4.74 10.50 -8.14
CA ARG A 86 3.45 10.75 -8.80
C ARG A 86 2.24 10.51 -7.91
N TYR A 87 2.40 9.76 -6.82
CA TYR A 87 1.32 9.42 -5.91
C TYR A 87 0.43 10.62 -5.50
N PRO A 88 0.96 11.80 -5.11
CA PRO A 88 0.11 12.95 -4.79
C PRO A 88 -0.77 13.44 -5.96
N ASP A 89 -0.29 13.37 -7.20
CA ASP A 89 -1.08 13.75 -8.38
C ASP A 89 -2.17 12.69 -8.60
N THR A 90 -1.80 11.40 -8.59
CA THR A 90 -2.75 10.29 -8.75
C THR A 90 -3.83 10.29 -7.66
N ALA A 91 -3.47 10.65 -6.43
CA ALA A 91 -4.41 10.81 -5.34
C ALA A 91 -5.38 11.97 -5.59
N ALA A 92 -4.89 13.13 -6.05
CA ALA A 92 -5.73 14.28 -6.38
C ALA A 92 -6.67 13.98 -7.56
N GLU A 93 -6.14 13.37 -8.61
CA GLU A 93 -6.90 12.93 -9.78
C GLU A 93 -7.98 11.91 -9.40
N LEU A 94 -7.67 10.94 -8.52
CA LEU A 94 -8.65 9.96 -8.05
C LEU A 94 -9.77 10.59 -7.22
N LEU A 95 -9.47 11.59 -6.39
CA LEU A 95 -10.49 12.33 -5.64
C LEU A 95 -11.41 13.13 -6.59
N ALA A 96 -10.84 13.85 -7.55
CA ALA A 96 -11.60 14.56 -8.57
C ALA A 96 -12.49 13.60 -9.38
N LEU A 97 -11.92 12.47 -9.82
CA LEU A 97 -12.63 11.45 -10.57
C LEU A 97 -13.83 10.89 -9.78
N ARG A 98 -13.68 10.64 -8.47
CA ARG A 98 -14.77 10.14 -7.63
C ARG A 98 -15.91 11.14 -7.45
N ALA A 99 -15.59 12.44 -7.43
CA ALA A 99 -16.60 13.49 -7.32
C ALA A 99 -17.51 13.53 -8.55
N GLU A 100 -16.95 13.29 -9.74
CA GLU A 100 -17.69 13.33 -11.01
C GLU A 100 -18.24 11.94 -11.42
N HIS A 101 -17.52 10.88 -11.05
CA HIS A 101 -17.80 9.49 -11.43
C HIS A 101 -17.77 8.59 -10.19
N PRO A 102 -18.82 8.64 -9.35
CA PRO A 102 -18.89 7.82 -8.15
C PRO A 102 -18.89 6.33 -8.51
N LEU A 103 -18.25 5.53 -7.66
CA LEU A 103 -18.24 4.08 -7.79
C LEU A 103 -19.65 3.53 -7.55
N LYS A 104 -20.25 2.88 -8.55
CA LYS A 104 -21.61 2.32 -8.45
C LYS A 104 -21.67 0.83 -8.10
N ALA A 105 -20.55 0.13 -8.24
CA ALA A 105 -20.50 -1.30 -7.97
C ALA A 105 -20.42 -1.55 -6.45
N PRO A 106 -21.08 -2.61 -5.93
CA PRO A 106 -20.93 -3.02 -4.55
C PRO A 106 -19.45 -3.21 -4.19
N ALA A 107 -19.03 -2.61 -3.08
CA ALA A 107 -17.66 -2.65 -2.61
C ALA A 107 -17.59 -3.03 -1.13
N THR A 108 -16.48 -3.68 -0.78
CA THR A 108 -16.07 -3.92 0.61
C THR A 108 -14.68 -3.33 0.82
N VAL A 109 -14.51 -2.52 1.86
CA VAL A 109 -13.21 -2.08 2.37
C VAL A 109 -12.83 -3.02 3.51
N LEU A 110 -11.71 -3.75 3.33
CA LEU A 110 -11.18 -4.70 4.31
C LEU A 110 -9.85 -4.16 4.86
N ALA A 111 -9.84 -3.70 6.12
CA ALA A 111 -8.67 -3.12 6.75
C ALA A 111 -7.94 -4.09 7.68
N GLY A 112 -6.61 -4.02 7.73
CA GLY A 112 -5.80 -4.80 8.66
C GLY A 112 -5.72 -4.15 10.04
N HIS A 113 -5.80 -4.95 11.10
CA HIS A 113 -5.50 -4.49 12.46
C HIS A 113 -4.76 -5.55 13.28
N ASP A 114 -3.61 -5.20 13.85
CA ASP A 114 -2.74 -6.10 14.64
C ASP A 114 -3.02 -6.01 16.16
N GLY A 115 -4.02 -5.25 16.59
CA GLY A 115 -4.45 -5.14 17.98
C GLY A 115 -5.70 -5.98 18.31
N PRO A 116 -6.08 -6.06 19.60
CA PRO A 116 -7.27 -6.78 20.03
C PRO A 116 -8.54 -6.14 19.43
N PRO A 117 -9.55 -6.95 19.04
CA PRO A 117 -10.85 -6.44 18.60
C PRO A 117 -11.45 -5.51 19.66
N GLY A 118 -11.88 -4.30 19.27
CA GLY A 118 -12.54 -3.34 20.17
C GLY A 118 -11.59 -2.39 20.93
N GLY A 119 -10.28 -2.43 20.69
CA GLY A 119 -9.37 -1.34 21.10
C GLY A 119 -9.67 -0.02 20.38
N PRO A 120 -9.16 1.13 20.86
CA PRO A 120 -9.35 2.40 20.17
C PRO A 120 -8.88 2.27 18.73
N ALA A 121 -9.77 2.60 17.79
CA ALA A 121 -9.49 2.46 16.37
C ALA A 121 -8.25 3.32 16.04
N PRO A 122 -7.12 2.71 15.61
CA PRO A 122 -5.97 3.51 15.21
C PRO A 122 -6.39 4.43 14.07
N ARG A 123 -5.76 5.60 13.95
CA ARG A 123 -6.05 6.60 12.91
C ARG A 123 -6.27 5.97 11.53
N TRP A 124 -5.49 4.94 11.20
CA TRP A 124 -5.64 4.16 9.97
C TRP A 124 -7.03 3.52 9.78
N LEU A 125 -7.58 2.83 10.79
CA LEU A 125 -8.92 2.24 10.69
C LEU A 125 -10.00 3.32 10.50
N GLY A 126 -9.84 4.48 11.14
CA GLY A 126 -10.73 5.63 10.92
C GLY A 126 -10.72 6.10 9.47
N ARG A 127 -9.54 6.14 8.81
CA ARG A 127 -9.42 6.48 7.39
C ARG A 127 -10.06 5.44 6.48
N GLN A 128 -9.94 4.15 6.81
CA GLN A 128 -10.56 3.06 6.05
C GLN A 128 -12.09 3.06 6.20
N ALA A 129 -12.60 3.33 7.41
CA ALA A 129 -14.04 3.48 7.64
C ALA A 129 -14.59 4.69 6.86
N ALA A 130 -13.90 5.84 6.93
CA ALA A 130 -14.29 7.02 6.16
C ALA A 130 -14.24 6.78 4.64
N LEU A 131 -13.27 5.99 4.14
CA LEU A 131 -13.26 5.55 2.75
C LEU A 131 -14.49 4.69 2.43
N ALA A 132 -14.86 3.76 3.31
CA ALA A 132 -16.02 2.91 3.10
C ALA A 132 -17.30 3.75 3.04
N ASP A 133 -17.48 4.69 3.95
CA ASP A 133 -18.62 5.62 3.96
C ASP A 133 -18.68 6.44 2.68
N ALA A 134 -17.54 7.01 2.24
CA ALA A 134 -17.45 7.80 1.02
C ALA A 134 -17.78 6.98 -0.25
N LEU A 135 -17.59 5.67 -0.21
CA LEU A 135 -17.89 4.76 -1.33
C LEU A 135 -19.26 4.07 -1.20
N GLY A 136 -20.00 4.28 -0.11
CA GLY A 136 -21.18 3.47 0.21
C GLY A 136 -20.86 1.97 0.34
N ALA A 137 -19.64 1.66 0.77
CA ALA A 137 -19.09 0.31 0.83
C ALA A 137 -19.29 -0.33 2.21
N ARG A 138 -19.26 -1.66 2.26
CA ARG A 138 -19.18 -2.39 3.53
C ARG A 138 -17.79 -2.20 4.13
N PHE A 139 -17.70 -2.01 5.44
CA PHE A 139 -16.43 -1.98 6.16
C PHE A 139 -16.24 -3.26 6.98
N GLU A 140 -15.14 -3.97 6.74
CA GLU A 140 -14.72 -5.14 7.52
C GLU A 140 -13.30 -4.93 8.05
N VAL A 141 -12.98 -5.51 9.21
CA VAL A 141 -11.64 -5.50 9.80
C VAL A 141 -11.11 -6.92 9.87
N ALA A 142 -9.93 -7.15 9.31
CA ALA A 142 -9.17 -8.37 9.45
C ALA A 142 -8.23 -8.26 10.66
N ALA A 143 -8.48 -9.07 11.69
CA ALA A 143 -7.68 -9.07 12.91
C ALA A 143 -7.36 -10.49 13.42
N PRO A 144 -6.16 -10.71 14.00
CA PRO A 144 -4.95 -9.89 13.82
C PRO A 144 -4.43 -9.93 12.38
N ALA A 145 -4.11 -8.75 11.82
CA ALA A 145 -3.45 -8.57 10.54
C ALA A 145 -2.64 -7.25 10.52
N GLY A 146 -1.44 -7.26 9.96
CA GLY A 146 -0.73 -6.02 9.62
C GLY A 146 -1.23 -5.41 8.31
N HIS A 147 -0.44 -4.49 7.74
CA HIS A 147 -0.73 -3.88 6.44
C HIS A 147 -0.77 -4.91 5.29
N LEU A 148 -0.04 -6.02 5.43
CA LEU A 148 -0.04 -7.13 4.47
C LEU A 148 -1.15 -8.14 4.77
N VAL A 149 -2.41 -7.67 4.76
CA VAL A 149 -3.62 -8.45 5.07
C VAL A 149 -3.69 -9.74 4.24
N MET A 150 -3.26 -9.70 2.98
CA MET A 150 -3.23 -10.88 2.09
C MET A 150 -2.34 -12.01 2.64
N LEU A 151 -1.26 -11.66 3.35
CA LEU A 151 -0.34 -12.64 3.93
C LEU A 151 -0.80 -13.13 5.30
N ASP A 152 -1.43 -12.26 6.09
CA ASP A 152 -1.84 -12.59 7.46
C ASP A 152 -3.23 -13.24 7.51
N ARG A 153 -4.15 -12.81 6.65
CA ARG A 153 -5.57 -13.24 6.63
C ARG A 153 -6.08 -13.54 5.21
N PRO A 154 -5.42 -14.44 4.45
CA PRO A 154 -5.83 -14.76 3.08
C PRO A 154 -7.27 -15.29 2.99
N HIS A 155 -7.72 -16.05 4.00
CA HIS A 155 -9.10 -16.58 4.05
C HIS A 155 -10.15 -15.47 4.18
N GLN A 156 -9.86 -14.39 4.91
CA GLN A 156 -10.81 -13.28 5.04
C GLN A 156 -10.91 -12.47 3.77
N VAL A 157 -9.78 -12.31 3.07
CA VAL A 157 -9.80 -11.66 1.75
C VAL A 157 -10.58 -12.51 0.75
N ALA A 158 -10.32 -13.82 0.68
CA ALA A 158 -11.06 -14.72 -0.20
C ALA A 158 -12.57 -14.67 0.09
N ARG A 159 -12.96 -14.69 1.37
CA ARG A 159 -14.35 -14.52 1.79
C ARG A 159 -14.94 -13.18 1.34
N ALA A 160 -14.20 -12.08 1.49
CA ALA A 160 -14.66 -10.76 1.06
C ALA A 160 -14.87 -10.71 -0.46
N VAL A 161 -13.97 -11.34 -1.24
CA VAL A 161 -14.09 -11.43 -2.70
C VAL A 161 -15.32 -12.26 -3.10
N LEU A 162 -15.50 -13.43 -2.51
CA LEU A 162 -16.64 -14.31 -2.80
C LEU A 162 -18.00 -13.71 -2.41
N ARG A 163 -18.05 -12.83 -1.41
CA ARG A 163 -19.26 -12.09 -1.03
C ARG A 163 -19.55 -10.89 -1.93
N ALA A 164 -18.56 -10.43 -2.69
CA ALA A 164 -18.64 -9.25 -3.53
C ALA A 164 -18.85 -9.59 -5.02
N ALA A 165 -18.91 -10.89 -5.36
CA ALA A 165 -19.32 -11.45 -6.63
C ALA A 165 -20.83 -11.74 -6.59
#